data_AF-A0A6L7S2L4-F1
#
_entry.id   AF-A0A6L7S2L4-F1
#
_cell.length_a   1.000
_cell.length_b   1.000
_cell.length_c   1.000
_cell.angle_alpha   90.00
_cell.angle_beta   90.00
_cell.angle_gamma   90.00
#
_symmetry.space_group_name_H-M   'P 1'
#
loop_
_entity.id
_entity.type
_entity.pdbx_description
1 polymer ?
#
loop_
_entity_poly.entity_id
_entity_poly.type
_entity_poly.pdbx_seq_one_letter_code
_entity_poly.pdbx_strand_id
1 'polypeptide(L)'
;MTTMTDPTRLAVRMAVRNPLAATVIGYWALFWIMNAADKLLNRTDLGPFTWHGKDRHVQFATYFADMGLPTNLVGPTLLFAFAWEIVVGILFLVALARPGALPAAFTASAITFMGFSAFDVICGDRAELLEHGTYMALLLVGWMVVDRQLNRPATGP
;
A
#
# COMPACT_ATOMS: atom_id res chain seq x y z
N MET A 1 -23.00 -19.43 -32.75
CA MET A 1 -23.33 -18.90 -31.41
C MET A 1 -22.04 -18.34 -30.83
N THR A 2 -21.75 -17.07 -31.11
CA THR A 2 -20.50 -16.39 -30.76
C THR A 2 -20.51 -16.15 -29.26
N THR A 3 -19.64 -16.83 -28.51
CA THR A 3 -19.40 -16.51 -27.10
C THR A 3 -18.83 -15.10 -27.03
N MET A 4 -19.70 -14.13 -26.75
CA MET A 4 -19.31 -12.79 -26.32
C MET A 4 -18.51 -12.98 -25.03
N THR A 5 -17.18 -13.04 -25.15
CA THR A 5 -16.31 -13.02 -23.98
C THR A 5 -16.48 -11.66 -23.34
N ASP A 6 -17.15 -11.66 -22.19
CA ASP A 6 -17.29 -10.51 -21.32
C ASP A 6 -15.94 -9.76 -21.23
N PRO A 7 -15.85 -8.51 -21.72
CA PRO A 7 -14.61 -7.75 -21.77
C PRO A 7 -13.99 -7.57 -20.37
N THR A 8 -14.81 -7.57 -19.32
CA THR A 8 -14.33 -7.56 -17.93
C THR A 8 -13.60 -8.86 -17.59
N ARG A 9 -14.13 -10.02 -17.99
CA ARG A 9 -13.46 -11.33 -17.78
C ARG A 9 -12.18 -11.48 -18.60
N LEU A 10 -12.13 -10.90 -19.80
CA LEU A 10 -10.93 -10.93 -20.65
C LEU A 10 -9.81 -10.09 -20.04
N ALA A 11 -10.11 -8.88 -19.54
CA ALA A 11 -9.15 -8.00 -18.87
C ALA A 11 -8.61 -8.63 -17.57
N VAL A 12 -9.47 -9.24 -16.75
CA VAL A 12 -9.07 -10.00 -15.56
C VAL A 12 -8.10 -11.13 -15.91
N ARG A 13 -8.42 -11.91 -16.95
CA ARG A 13 -7.54 -12.99 -17.43
C ARG A 13 -6.21 -12.48 -17.94
N MET A 14 -6.14 -11.29 -18.54
CA MET A 14 -4.90 -10.70 -19.04
C MET A 14 -4.01 -10.15 -17.92
N ALA A 15 -4.58 -9.49 -16.90
CA ALA A 15 -3.83 -8.97 -15.76
C ALA A 15 -3.20 -10.08 -14.91
N VAL A 16 -3.94 -11.16 -14.63
CA VAL A 16 -3.42 -12.35 -13.93
C VAL A 16 -2.40 -13.12 -14.78
N ARG A 17 -2.49 -13.03 -16.12
CA ARG A 17 -1.53 -13.65 -17.05
C ARG A 17 -0.23 -12.87 -17.23
N ASN A 18 -0.15 -11.61 -16.79
CA ASN A 18 1.10 -10.87 -16.82
C ASN A 18 1.80 -10.99 -15.46
N PRO A 19 2.77 -11.92 -15.30
CA PRO A 19 3.36 -12.22 -14.01
C PRO A 19 4.06 -11.01 -13.40
N LEU A 20 4.63 -10.12 -14.23
CA LEU A 20 5.28 -8.90 -13.75
C LEU A 20 4.26 -7.92 -13.17
N ALA A 21 3.15 -7.66 -13.86
CA ALA A 21 2.09 -6.79 -13.34
C ALA A 21 1.50 -7.35 -12.05
N ALA A 22 1.18 -8.65 -12.03
CA ALA A 22 0.66 -9.32 -10.84
C ALA A 22 1.65 -9.25 -9.66
N THR A 23 2.96 -9.36 -9.92
CA THR A 23 4.00 -9.23 -8.89
C THR A 23 4.03 -7.83 -8.30
N VAL A 24 3.99 -6.78 -9.13
CA VAL A 24 3.99 -5.39 -8.65
C VAL A 24 2.73 -5.08 -7.84
N ILE A 25 1.55 -5.50 -8.31
CA ILE A 25 0.28 -5.29 -7.61
C ILE A 25 0.26 -6.06 -6.29
N GLY A 26 0.69 -7.33 -6.31
CA GLY A 26 0.77 -8.18 -5.12
C GLY A 26 1.78 -7.67 -4.09
N TYR A 27 2.91 -7.13 -4.55
CA TYR A 27 3.89 -6.46 -3.68
C TYR A 27 3.25 -5.30 -2.92
N TRP A 28 2.52 -4.41 -3.61
CA TRP A 28 1.86 -3.28 -2.93
C TRP A 28 0.74 -3.71 -1.99
N ALA A 29 -0.04 -4.74 -2.35
CA ALA A 29 -1.00 -5.34 -1.43
C ALA A 29 -0.32 -5.82 -0.14
N LEU A 30 0.75 -6.60 -0.27
CA LEU A 30 1.50 -7.12 0.87
C LEU A 30 2.14 -5.99 1.68
N PHE A 31 2.76 -5.02 1.03
CA PHE A 31 3.37 -3.85 1.68
C PHE A 31 2.38 -3.15 2.62
N TRP A 32 1.16 -2.86 2.15
CA TRP A 32 0.16 -2.17 2.96
C TRP A 32 -0.39 -3.04 4.09
N ILE A 33 -0.63 -4.32 3.83
CA ILE A 33 -1.12 -5.25 4.86
C ILE A 33 -0.07 -5.47 5.96
N MET A 34 1.21 -5.60 5.59
CA MET A 34 2.30 -5.76 6.55
C MET A 34 2.54 -4.48 7.35
N ASN A 35 2.46 -3.30 6.72
CA ASN A 35 2.54 -2.01 7.44
C ASN A 35 1.38 -1.83 8.43
N ALA A 36 0.18 -2.30 8.08
CA ALA A 36 -0.93 -2.29 9.00
C ALA A 36 -0.66 -3.25 10.16
N ALA A 37 -0.21 -4.48 9.86
CA ALA A 37 0.10 -5.49 10.86
C ALA A 37 1.13 -5.00 11.90
N ASP A 38 2.13 -4.23 11.48
CA ASP A 38 3.13 -3.62 12.37
C ASP A 38 2.52 -2.81 13.53
N LYS A 39 1.38 -2.16 13.31
CA LYS A 39 0.71 -1.33 14.31
C LYS A 39 0.03 -2.15 15.41
N LEU A 40 -0.26 -3.43 15.16
CA LEU A 40 -0.92 -4.33 16.11
C LEU A 40 0.03 -5.40 16.66
N LEU A 41 0.93 -5.91 15.82
CA LEU A 41 1.71 -7.10 16.11
C LEU A 41 3.11 -6.79 16.62
N ASN A 42 3.55 -5.52 16.66
CA ASN A 42 4.90 -5.20 17.14
C ASN A 42 5.19 -5.84 18.52
N ARG A 43 6.32 -6.57 18.60
CA ARG A 43 6.79 -7.35 19.76
C ARG A 43 5.82 -8.42 20.26
N THR A 44 4.87 -8.84 19.43
CA THR A 44 3.96 -9.94 19.75
C THR A 44 4.63 -11.27 19.39
N ASP A 45 4.63 -12.21 20.33
CA ASP A 45 5.01 -13.60 20.08
C ASP A 45 3.85 -14.32 19.37
N LEU A 46 4.09 -14.81 18.16
CA LEU A 46 3.11 -15.52 17.36
C LEU A 46 3.26 -17.05 17.46
N GLY A 47 4.24 -17.54 18.23
CA GLY A 47 4.55 -18.96 18.39
C GLY A 47 5.83 -19.37 17.66
N PRO A 48 5.84 -19.47 16.31
CA PRO A 48 7.04 -19.87 15.58
C PRO A 48 8.09 -18.74 15.48
N PHE A 49 7.71 -17.49 15.72
CA PHE A 49 8.60 -16.33 15.74
C PHE A 49 7.95 -15.16 16.49
N THR A 50 8.78 -14.21 16.93
CA THR A 50 8.34 -12.91 17.44
C THR A 50 8.31 -11.89 16.32
N TRP A 51 7.24 -11.10 16.25
CA TRP A 51 7.12 -10.03 15.24
C TRP A 51 7.95 -8.80 15.66
N HIS A 52 9.04 -8.53 14.94
CA HIS A 52 9.98 -7.43 15.23
C HIS A 52 9.73 -6.19 14.37
N GLY A 53 8.46 -5.87 14.12
CA GLY A 53 8.04 -4.67 13.39
C GLY A 53 8.48 -3.36 14.05
N LYS A 54 8.20 -2.23 13.39
CA LYS A 54 8.55 -0.92 13.94
C LYS A 54 7.62 -0.54 15.10
N ASP A 55 8.19 0.01 16.18
CA ASP A 55 7.41 0.48 17.34
C ASP A 55 6.76 1.84 17.08
N ARG A 56 5.62 1.79 16.38
CA ARG A 56 4.84 2.97 16.03
C ARG A 56 4.20 3.64 17.26
N HIS A 57 3.98 2.92 18.36
CA HIS A 57 3.47 3.52 19.60
C HIS A 57 4.50 4.46 20.22
N VAL A 58 5.74 4.00 20.39
CA VAL A 58 6.82 4.84 20.93
C VAL A 58 7.11 6.01 19.99
N GLN A 59 7.19 5.75 18.68
CA GLN A 59 7.46 6.80 17.69
C GLN A 59 6.39 7.89 17.70
N PHE A 60 5.10 7.54 17.65
CA PHE A 60 4.03 8.53 17.66
C PHE A 60 3.86 9.21 19.03
N ALA A 61 4.19 8.54 20.14
CA ALA A 61 4.22 9.19 21.45
C ALA A 61 5.27 10.31 21.49
N THR A 62 6.44 10.09 20.90
CA THR A 62 7.47 11.13 20.75
C THR A 62 6.98 12.29 19.88
N TYR A 63 6.43 12.00 18.69
CA TYR A 63 5.89 13.05 17.81
C TYR A 63 4.84 13.92 18.51
N PHE A 64 3.92 13.28 19.24
CA PHE A 64 2.83 13.99 19.91
C PHE A 64 3.40 14.84 21.06
N ALA A 65 4.35 14.32 21.83
CA ALA A 65 5.02 15.09 22.87
C ALA A 65 5.74 16.32 22.29
N ASP A 66 6.49 16.16 21.20
CA ASP A 66 7.24 17.25 20.56
C ASP A 66 6.33 18.34 19.97
N MET A 67 5.15 17.96 19.47
CA MET A 67 4.12 18.90 19.00
C MET A 67 3.25 19.49 20.11
N GLY A 68 3.43 19.08 21.37
CA GLY A 68 2.56 19.47 22.48
C GLY A 68 1.14 18.89 22.41
N LEU A 69 0.96 17.79 21.68
CA LEU A 69 -0.31 17.08 21.52
C LEU A 69 -0.52 16.04 22.64
N PRO A 70 -1.79 15.78 23.04
CA PRO A 70 -2.11 14.78 24.04
C PRO A 70 -1.73 13.35 23.62
N THR A 71 -0.92 12.64 24.42
CA THR A 71 -0.45 11.28 24.10
C THR A 71 -1.55 10.22 24.10
N ASN A 72 -2.70 10.48 24.72
CA ASN A 72 -3.87 9.59 24.65
C ASN A 72 -4.47 9.51 23.23
N LEU A 73 -4.12 10.44 22.33
CA LEU A 73 -4.52 10.41 20.93
C LEU A 73 -3.65 9.49 20.05
N VAL A 74 -2.52 8.97 20.56
CA VAL A 74 -1.64 8.05 19.82
C VAL A 74 -2.40 6.79 19.41
N GLY A 75 -3.11 6.15 20.34
CA GLY A 75 -3.89 4.92 20.07
C GLY A 75 -4.93 5.10 18.96
N PRO A 76 -5.84 6.08 19.06
CA PRO A 76 -6.80 6.41 18.01
C PRO A 76 -6.16 6.72 16.65
N THR A 77 -5.04 7.45 16.65
CA THR A 77 -4.31 7.80 15.42
C THR A 77 -3.73 6.55 14.74
N LEU A 78 -3.11 5.66 15.51
CA LEU A 78 -2.58 4.40 15.00
C LEU A 78 -3.69 3.45 14.54
N LEU A 79 -4.83 3.41 15.23
CA LEU A 79 -5.99 2.62 14.80
C LEU A 79 -6.55 3.13 13.46
N PHE A 80 -6.63 4.46 13.29
CA PHE A 80 -7.01 5.06 12.01
C PHE A 80 -6.03 4.67 10.91
N ALA A 81 -4.73 4.83 11.14
CA ALA A 81 -3.71 4.48 10.17
C ALA A 81 -3.76 2.98 9.82
N PHE A 82 -3.92 2.11 10.81
CA PHE A 82 -4.12 0.67 10.63
C PHE A 82 -5.32 0.39 9.70
N ALA A 83 -6.49 0.93 10.02
CA ALA A 83 -7.70 0.68 9.24
C ALA A 83 -7.56 1.20 7.80
N TRP A 84 -6.97 2.38 7.64
CA TRP A 84 -6.73 2.99 6.34
C TRP A 84 -5.77 2.16 5.48
N GLU A 85 -4.66 1.72 6.03
CA GLU A 85 -3.68 0.88 5.32
C GLU A 85 -4.27 -0.46 4.90
N ILE A 86 -5.13 -1.08 5.73
CA ILE A 86 -5.90 -2.26 5.33
C ILE A 86 -6.80 -1.96 4.14
N VAL A 87 -7.51 -0.82 4.12
CA VAL A 87 -8.36 -0.43 2.98
C VAL A 87 -7.51 -0.31 1.71
N VAL A 88 -6.35 0.35 1.76
CA VAL A 88 -5.46 0.48 0.60
C VAL A 88 -4.93 -0.88 0.14
N GLY A 89 -4.52 -1.75 1.07
CA GLY A 89 -4.08 -3.11 0.76
C GLY A 89 -5.18 -3.95 0.09
N ILE A 90 -6.42 -3.85 0.58
CA ILE A 90 -7.59 -4.51 -0.01
C ILE A 90 -7.84 -4.00 -1.43
N LEU A 91 -7.67 -2.70 -1.73
CA LEU A 91 -7.80 -2.18 -3.09
C LEU A 91 -6.82 -2.86 -4.06
N PHE A 92 -5.58 -3.09 -3.66
CA PHE A 92 -4.62 -3.85 -4.48
C PHE A 92 -5.01 -5.33 -4.62
N LEU A 93 -5.50 -5.98 -3.57
CA LEU A 93 -6.02 -7.35 -3.65
C LEU A 93 -7.22 -7.45 -4.61
N VAL A 94 -8.15 -6.49 -4.54
CA VAL A 94 -9.27 -6.39 -5.47
C VAL A 94 -8.75 -6.15 -6.88
N ALA A 95 -7.71 -5.33 -7.07
CA ALA A 95 -7.11 -5.04 -8.36
C ALA A 95 -6.49 -6.29 -9.04
N LEU A 96 -5.99 -7.27 -8.26
CA LEU A 96 -5.55 -8.56 -8.80
C LEU A 96 -6.70 -9.35 -9.44
N ALA A 97 -7.89 -9.28 -8.86
CA ALA A 97 -9.09 -9.98 -9.36
C ALA A 97 -9.93 -9.13 -10.34
N ARG A 98 -9.82 -7.80 -10.26
CA ARG A 98 -10.61 -6.81 -11.01
C ARG A 98 -9.72 -5.63 -11.40
N PRO A 99 -9.01 -5.69 -12.54
CA PRO A 99 -8.05 -4.66 -12.96
C PRO A 99 -8.61 -3.24 -13.06
N GLY A 100 -9.93 -3.08 -13.22
CA GLY A 100 -10.59 -1.77 -13.15
C GLY A 100 -10.42 -1.05 -11.81
N ALA A 101 -10.03 -1.74 -10.74
CA ALA A 101 -9.70 -1.13 -9.44
C ALA A 101 -8.26 -0.59 -9.36
N LEU A 102 -7.41 -0.83 -10.36
CA LEU A 102 -6.01 -0.39 -10.35
C LEU A 102 -5.84 1.13 -10.17
N PRO A 103 -6.56 2.00 -10.90
CA PRO A 103 -6.42 3.44 -10.69
C PRO A 103 -6.74 3.83 -9.24
N ALA A 104 -7.81 3.27 -8.68
CA ALA A 104 -8.20 3.56 -7.29
C ALA A 104 -7.13 3.10 -6.29
N ALA A 105 -6.56 1.90 -6.47
CA ALA A 105 -5.53 1.36 -5.59
C ALA A 105 -4.26 2.23 -5.60
N PHE A 106 -3.74 2.55 -6.80
CA PHE A 106 -2.55 3.38 -6.95
C PHE A 106 -2.79 4.82 -6.49
N THR A 107 -3.94 5.42 -6.80
CA THR A 107 -4.29 6.78 -6.33
C THR A 107 -4.42 6.83 -4.81
N ALA A 108 -5.10 5.87 -4.19
CA ALA A 108 -5.22 5.82 -2.73
C ALA A 108 -3.84 5.68 -2.06
N SER A 109 -2.98 4.80 -2.59
CA SER A 109 -1.61 4.64 -2.12
C SER A 109 -0.79 5.91 -2.27
N ALA A 110 -0.92 6.62 -3.40
CA ALA A 110 -0.21 7.89 -3.63
C ALA A 110 -0.68 8.97 -2.64
N ILE A 111 -1.99 9.13 -2.46
CA ILE A 111 -2.54 10.07 -1.46
C ILE A 111 -2.03 9.75 -0.06
N THR A 112 -1.95 8.46 0.28
CA THR A 112 -1.44 8.01 1.58
C THR A 112 0.01 8.42 1.76
N PHE A 113 0.88 8.13 0.80
CA PHE A 113 2.30 8.54 0.88
C PHE A 113 2.47 10.06 0.89
N MET A 114 1.67 10.82 0.14
CA MET A 114 1.68 12.29 0.25
C MET A 114 1.31 12.76 1.64
N GLY A 115 0.26 12.17 2.24
CA GLY A 115 -0.17 12.48 3.60
C GLY A 115 0.90 12.14 4.63
N PHE A 116 1.53 10.97 4.52
CA PHE A 116 2.63 10.55 5.39
C PHE A 116 3.83 11.48 5.25
N SER A 117 4.29 11.77 4.03
CA SER A 117 5.40 12.70 3.82
C SER A 117 5.10 14.11 4.34
N ALA A 118 3.88 14.60 4.19
CA ALA A 118 3.49 15.88 4.78
C ALA A 118 3.56 15.83 6.32
N PHE A 119 3.07 14.74 6.92
CA PHE A 119 3.14 14.52 8.36
C PHE A 119 4.58 14.41 8.87
N ASP A 120 5.45 13.71 8.16
CA ASP A 120 6.88 13.58 8.52
C ASP A 120 7.59 14.94 8.55
N VAL A 121 7.24 15.85 7.63
CA VAL A 121 7.76 17.22 7.64
C VAL A 121 7.29 17.97 8.90
N ILE A 122 6.03 17.83 9.29
CA ILE A 122 5.44 18.47 10.47
C ILE A 122 6.08 17.93 11.74
N CYS A 123 6.25 16.61 11.85
CA CYS A 123 6.88 15.94 12.97
C CYS A 123 8.41 16.10 12.99
N GLY A 124 9.01 16.60 11.90
CA GLY A 124 10.45 16.76 11.77
C GLY A 124 11.22 15.45 11.51
N ASP A 125 10.54 14.36 11.16
CA ASP A 125 11.18 13.07 10.90
C ASP A 125 11.70 12.98 9.45
N ARG A 126 12.98 13.31 9.27
CA ARG A 126 13.62 13.31 7.95
C ARG A 126 13.92 11.91 7.42
N ALA A 127 14.03 10.91 8.29
CA ALA A 127 14.27 9.54 7.88
C ALA A 127 12.98 8.94 7.29
N GLU A 128 11.85 9.08 7.98
CA GLU A 128 10.53 8.65 7.46
C GLU A 128 10.17 9.40 6.18
N LEU A 129 10.45 10.71 6.11
CA LEU A 129 10.20 11.51 4.91
C LEU A 129 10.94 10.94 3.69
N LEU A 130 12.20 10.54 3.86
CA LEU A 130 13.00 9.95 2.79
C LEU A 130 12.44 8.57 2.39
N GLU A 131 12.05 7.75 3.36
CA GLU A 131 11.45 6.44 3.12
C GLU A 131 10.12 6.57 2.36
N HIS A 132 9.16 7.36 2.86
CA HIS A 132 7.87 7.58 2.22
C HIS A 132 7.99 8.25 0.85
N GLY A 133 8.92 9.21 0.68
CA GLY A 133 9.21 9.82 -0.61
C GLY A 133 9.77 8.81 -1.62
N THR A 134 10.61 7.87 -1.16
CA THR A 134 11.12 6.78 -2.00
C THR A 134 10.01 5.81 -2.38
N TYR A 135 9.12 5.46 -1.45
CA TYR A 135 7.97 4.61 -1.75
C TYR A 135 7.01 5.25 -2.74
N MET A 136 6.79 6.56 -2.66
CA MET A 136 6.04 7.30 -3.67
C MET A 136 6.68 7.16 -5.06
N ALA A 137 8.00 7.37 -5.18
CA ALA A 137 8.69 7.23 -6.45
C ALA A 137 8.57 5.80 -7.01
N LEU A 138 8.75 4.78 -6.16
CA LEU A 138 8.58 3.37 -6.54
C LEU A 138 7.14 3.04 -6.93
N LEU A 139 6.14 3.65 -6.28
CA LEU A 139 4.73 3.48 -6.60
C LEU A 139 4.42 4.00 -8.00
N LEU A 140 4.94 5.18 -8.35
CA LEU A 140 4.77 5.76 -9.69
C LEU A 140 5.45 4.91 -10.77
N VAL A 141 6.66 4.42 -10.49
CA VAL A 141 7.35 3.47 -11.40
C VAL A 141 6.54 2.18 -11.53
N GLY A 142 6.00 1.65 -10.42
CA GLY A 142 5.13 0.49 -10.41
C GLY A 142 3.88 0.67 -11.28
N TRP A 143 3.25 1.84 -11.20
CA TRP A 143 2.12 2.21 -12.07
C TRP A 143 2.53 2.18 -13.55
N MET A 144 3.65 2.83 -13.91
CA MET A 144 4.14 2.84 -15.29
C MET A 144 4.42 1.43 -15.84
N VAL A 145 4.99 0.56 -15.01
CA VAL A 145 5.24 -0.84 -15.37
C VAL A 145 3.93 -1.58 -15.61
N VAL A 146 3.00 -1.49 -14.67
CA VAL A 146 1.69 -2.17 -14.75
C VAL A 146 0.88 -1.67 -15.95
N ASP A 147 0.77 -0.36 -16.13
CA ASP A 147 0.04 0.24 -17.26
C ASP A 147 0.62 -0.23 -18.60
N ARG A 148 1.95 -0.17 -18.77
CA ARG A 148 2.62 -0.65 -19.98
C ARG A 148 2.39 -2.15 -20.21
N GLN A 149 2.38 -2.96 -19.16
CA GLN A 149 2.13 -4.40 -19.26
C GLN A 149 0.70 -4.72 -19.71
N LEU A 150 -0.28 -3.93 -19.28
CA LEU A 150 -1.69 -4.15 -19.60
C LEU A 150 -2.09 -3.55 -20.95
N ASN A 151 -1.44 -2.46 -21.36
CA ASN A 151 -1.69 -1.75 -22.62
C ASN A 151 -0.73 -2.16 -23.74
N ARG A 152 0.12 -3.15 -23.52
CA ARG A 152 1.04 -3.66 -24.55
C ARG A 152 0.20 -4.22 -25.72
N PRO A 153 0.42 -3.77 -26.97
CA PRO A 153 -0.21 -4.39 -28.11
C PRO A 153 0.17 -5.87 -28.11
N ALA A 154 -0.79 -6.74 -28.39
CA ALA A 154 -0.47 -8.14 -28.65
C ALA A 154 0.50 -8.16 -29.84
N THR A 155 1.79 -8.38 -29.57
CA THR A 155 2.73 -8.73 -30.63
C THR A 155 2.26 -10.08 -31.13
N GLY A 156 1.54 -10.06 -32.25
CA GLY A 156 1.19 -11.27 -32.98
C GLY A 156 2.48 -12.00 -33.40
N PRO A 157 2.43 -13.33 -33.53
CA PRO A 157 3.45 -14.04 -34.29
C PRO A 157 3.53 -13.52 -35.73
#